data_AF-Q5R076-F1
#
_entry.id   AF-Q5R076-F1
#
_cell.length_a   1.000
_cell.length_b   1.000
_cell.length_c   1.000
_cell.angle_alpha   90.00
_cell.angle_beta   90.00
_cell.angle_gamma   90.00
#
_symmetry.space_group_name_H-M   'P 1'
#
loop_
_entity.id
_entity.type
_entity.pdbx_description
1 polymer ?
#
loop_
_entity_poly.entity_id
_entity_poly.type
_entity_poly.pdbx_seq_one_letter_code
_entity_poly.pdbx_strand_id
1 'polypeptide(L)' 'MTATTCHTLKAFYDCVRSRPFNQPFALRYNDGSIDHGLNSEEAAKESLRAHHNPYLEQPVVVEWG' A
#
# COMPACT_ATOMS: atom_id res chain seq x y z
N MET A 1 14.16 -3.25 -5.29
CA MET A 1 13.26 -2.74 -4.23
C MET A 1 12.82 -1.36 -4.64
N THR A 2 11.57 -1.27 -5.11
CA THR A 2 10.92 -0.02 -5.46
C THR A 2 10.03 0.37 -4.29
N ALA A 3 10.23 1.57 -3.74
CA ALA A 3 9.46 2.09 -2.61
C ALA A 3 8.87 3.44 -3.01
N THR A 4 7.54 3.55 -2.96
CA THR A 4 6.81 4.76 -3.37
C THR A 4 5.95 5.24 -2.22
N THR A 5 6.16 6.48 -1.79
CA THR A 5 5.31 7.12 -0.78
C THR A 5 4.07 7.68 -1.46
N CYS A 6 2.90 7.22 -1.06
CA CYS A 6 1.61 7.65 -1.58
C CYS A 6 0.94 8.58 -0.57
N HIS A 7 0.65 9.81 -1.01
CA HIS A 7 -0.05 10.84 -0.22
C HIS A 7 -1.53 10.96 -0.56
N THR A 8 -1.99 10.29 -1.63
CA THR A 8 -3.40 10.29 -2.03
C THR A 8 -3.85 8.89 -2.43
N LEU A 9 -5.13 8.57 -2.20
CA LEU A 9 -5.76 7.32 -2.66
C LEU A 9 -5.50 7.05 -4.15
N LYS A 10 -5.56 8.10 -4.99
CA LYS A 10 -5.30 7.98 -6.42
C LYS A 10 -3.87 7.49 -6.69
N ALA A 11 -2.87 8.13 -6.10
CA ALA A 11 -1.47 7.73 -6.26
C ALA A 11 -1.24 6.31 -5.71
N PHE A 12 -1.89 5.95 -4.60
CA PHE A 12 -1.85 4.61 -4.04
C PHE A 12 -2.39 3.55 -4.99
N TYR A 13 -3.60 3.74 -5.53
CA TYR A 13 -4.17 2.76 -6.46
C TYR A 13 -3.39 2.67 -7.76
N ASP A 14 -2.91 3.79 -8.29
CA ASP A 14 -2.08 3.81 -9.49
C ASP A 14 -0.78 3.02 -9.28
N CYS A 15 -0.12 3.26 -8.14
CA CYS A 15 1.06 2.54 -7.67
C CYS A 15 0.81 1.02 -7.56
N VAL A 16 -0.24 0.62 -6.84
CA VAL A 16 -0.64 -0.79 -6.66
C VAL A 16 -1.01 -1.45 -7.99
N ARG A 17 -1.64 -0.73 -8.92
CA ARG A 17 -2.00 -1.25 -10.26
C ARG A 17 -0.82 -1.33 -11.22
N SER A 18 0.16 -0.45 -11.06
CA SER A 18 1.40 -0.44 -11.85
C SER A 18 2.38 -1.55 -11.45
N ARG A 19 2.10 -2.27 -10.35
CA ARG A 19 2.96 -3.35 -9.87
C ARG A 19 3.10 -4.47 -10.92
N PRO A 20 4.25 -5.16 -10.98
CA PRO A 20 4.42 -6.32 -11.85
C PRO A 20 3.38 -7.41 -11.57
N PHE A 21 2.99 -8.16 -12.61
CA PHE A 21 1.96 -9.18 -12.50
C PHE A 21 2.31 -10.20 -11.41
N ASN A 22 1.36 -10.44 -10.50
CA ASN A 22 1.49 -11.39 -9.39
C ASN A 22 2.62 -11.08 -8.39
N GLN A 23 3.18 -9.87 -8.40
CA GLN A 23 4.18 -9.44 -7.45
C GLN A 23 3.51 -9.03 -6.12
N PRO A 24 3.86 -9.67 -4.99
CA PRO A 24 3.42 -9.20 -3.69
C PRO A 24 4.14 -7.90 -3.32
N PHE A 25 3.44 -7.05 -2.59
CA PHE A 25 3.96 -5.78 -2.07
C PHE A 25 3.71 -5.69 -0.56
N ALA A 26 4.37 -4.71 0.04
CA ALA A 26 4.21 -4.34 1.44
C ALA A 26 3.69 -2.91 1.54
N LEU A 27 2.91 -2.66 2.60
CA LEU A 27 2.48 -1.32 2.98
C LEU A 27 3.10 -0.96 4.31
N ARG A 28 3.89 0.12 4.32
CA ARG A 28 4.44 0.70 5.54
C ARG A 28 3.67 1.95 5.91
N TYR A 29 3.21 1.97 7.15
CA TYR A 29 2.40 3.03 7.73
C TYR A 29 3.26 4.04 8.50
N ASN A 30 2.67 5.20 8.80
CA ASN A 30 3.35 6.28 9.50
C ASN A 30 3.70 5.92 10.96
N ASP A 31 2.96 5.00 11.58
CA ASP A 31 3.25 4.47 12.93
C ASP A 31 4.41 3.45 12.94
N GLY A 32 4.94 3.10 11.76
CA GLY A 32 6.03 2.13 11.61
C GLY A 32 5.57 0.69 11.38
N SER A 33 4.26 0.40 11.49
CA SER A 33 3.70 -0.90 11.12
C SER A 33 3.91 -1.19 9.63
N ILE A 34 4.11 -2.48 9.31
CA ILE A 34 4.29 -2.94 7.94
C ILE A 34 3.44 -4.18 7.70
N ASP A 35 2.53 -4.07 6.72
CA ASP A 35 1.76 -5.20 6.22
C ASP A 35 2.47 -5.79 5.01
N HIS A 36 2.89 -7.05 5.11
CA HIS A 36 3.59 -7.77 4.04
C HIS A 36 2.68 -8.76 3.30
N GLY A 37 3.07 -9.12 2.08
CA GLY A 37 2.41 -10.21 1.34
C GLY A 37 1.09 -9.81 0.69
N LEU A 38 0.83 -8.51 0.53
CA LEU A 38 -0.36 -8.01 -0.13
C LEU A 38 -0.23 -8.27 -1.63
N ASN A 39 -1.21 -8.97 -2.21
CA ASN A 39 -1.16 -9.43 -3.60
C ASN A 39 -2.33 -8.93 -4.44
N SER A 40 -3.25 -8.14 -3.85
CA SER A 40 -4.50 -7.68 -4.48
C SER A 40 -4.87 -6.26 -4.04
N GLU A 41 -5.67 -5.57 -4.84
CA GLU A 41 -6.21 -4.25 -4.47
C GLU A 41 -7.15 -4.36 -3.26
N GLU A 42 -7.93 -5.45 -3.17
CA GLU A 42 -8.78 -5.71 -1.99
C GLU A 42 -7.96 -5.89 -0.71
N ALA A 43 -6.89 -6.70 -0.75
CA ALA A 43 -6.01 -6.90 0.41
C ALA A 43 -5.40 -5.58 0.90
N ALA A 44 -4.98 -4.72 -0.03
CA ALA A 44 -4.51 -3.37 0.27
C ALA A 44 -5.60 -2.50 0.94
N LYS A 45 -6.85 -2.55 0.46
CA LYS A 45 -7.97 -1.82 1.08
C LYS A 45 -8.30 -2.32 2.48
N GLU A 46 -8.25 -3.63 2.70
CA GLU A 46 -8.47 -4.23 4.02
C GLU A 46 -7.38 -3.83 5.01
N SER A 47 -6.11 -3.88 4.56
CA SER A 47 -4.94 -3.41 5.31
C SER A 47 -5.08 -1.92 5.68
N LEU A 48 -5.46 -1.04 4.74
CA LEU A 48 -5.77 0.38 5.04
C LEU A 48 -6.88 0.55 6.09
N ARG A 49 -7.93 -0.28 6.05
CA ARG A 49 -9.03 -0.23 7.04
C ARG A 49 -8.58 -0.70 8.42
N ALA A 50 -7.77 -1.75 8.49
CA ALA A 50 -7.23 -2.28 9.74
C ALA A 50 -6.36 -1.23 10.46
N HIS A 51 -5.63 -0.41 9.71
CA HIS A 51 -4.80 0.69 10.22
C HIS A 51 -5.55 2.03 10.39
N HIS A 52 -6.88 2.04 10.40
CA HIS A 52 -7.70 3.26 10.51
C HIS A 52 -7.36 4.33 9.47
N ASN A 53 -6.89 3.93 8.28
CA ASN A 53 -6.50 4.82 7.18
C ASN A 53 -7.23 4.50 5.86
N PRO A 54 -8.57 4.28 5.85
CA PRO A 54 -9.30 3.79 4.68
C PRO A 54 -9.28 4.75 3.49
N TYR A 55 -9.07 6.04 3.76
CA TYR A 55 -9.05 7.10 2.75
C TYR A 55 -7.66 7.69 2.49
N LEU A 56 -6.61 7.05 3.02
CA LEU A 56 -5.23 7.55 2.93
C LEU A 56 -5.09 8.97 3.53
N GLU A 57 -5.73 9.20 4.67
CA GLU A 57 -5.60 10.41 5.50
C GLU A 57 -4.16 10.62 5.97
N GLN A 58 -3.43 9.50 6.13
CA GLN A 58 -1.99 9.48 6.37
C GLN A 58 -1.25 8.85 5.18
N PRO A 59 -0.03 9.34 4.87
CA PRO A 59 0.77 8.75 3.80
C PRO A 59 1.16 7.31 4.16
N VAL A 60 1.22 6.47 3.13
CA VAL A 60 1.71 5.09 3.23
C VAL A 60 2.80 4.88 2.21
N VAL A 61 3.76 4.02 2.52
CA VAL A 61 4.81 3.62 1.58
C VAL A 61 4.44 2.25 1.02
N VAL A 62 4.36 2.16 -0.30
CA VAL A 62 4.16 0.90 -1.01
C VAL A 62 5.52 0.41 -1.47
N GLU A 63 5.91 -0.80 -1.06
CA GLU A 63 7.24 -1.36 -1.31
C GLU A 63 7.13 -2.74 -1.96
N TRP A 64 7.84 -2.98 -3.07
CA TRP A 64 7.95 -4.32 -3.67
C TRP A 64 9.34 -4.58 -4.25
N GLY A 65 9.73 -5.86 -4.21
CA GLY A 65 11.07 -6.36 -4.53
C GLY A 65 11.20 -6.84 -5.95
#